data_AF-A0A257GWC1-F1
#
_entry.id   AF-A0A257GWC1-F1
#
_cell.length_a   1.000
_cell.length_b   1.000
_cell.length_c   1.000
_cell.angle_alpha   90.00
_cell.angle_beta   90.00
_cell.angle_gamma   90.00
#
_symmetry.space_group_name_H-M   'P 1'
#
loop_
_entity.id
_entity.type
_entity.pdbx_description
1 polymer ?
#
loop_
_entity_poly.entity_id
_entity_poly.type
_entity_poly.pdbx_seq_one_letter_code
_entity_poly.pdbx_strand_id
1 'polypeptide(L)' 'MHLPAAAVALKQGVGRLIRSECDVGAVAICDRRLLTRGYGEELLSGLPPMQRVQSRE' A
#
# COMPACT_ATOMS: atom_id res chain seq x y z
N MET A 1 7.50 10.59 -11.16
CA MET A 1 7.42 9.11 -11.00
C MET A 1 6.26 8.62 -11.84
N HIS A 2 6.49 7.67 -12.74
CA HIS A 2 5.43 7.04 -13.53
C HIS A 2 4.74 5.93 -12.73
N LEU A 3 3.49 5.63 -13.05
CA LEU A 3 2.64 4.70 -12.29
C LEU A 3 3.30 3.32 -12.01
N PRO A 4 4.02 2.69 -12.95
CA PRO A 4 4.69 1.42 -12.69
C PRO A 4 5.77 1.51 -11.60
N ALA A 5 6.54 2.61 -11.58
CA ALA A 5 7.58 2.81 -10.57
C ALA A 5 6.98 3.02 -9.18
N ALA A 6 5.82 3.69 -9.10
CA ALA A 6 5.07 3.83 -7.85
C ALA A 6 4.55 2.47 -7.34
N ALA A 7 4.05 1.61 -8.23
CA ALA A 7 3.61 0.27 -7.89
C ALA A 7 4.76 -0.58 -7.31
N VAL A 8 5.93 -0.56 -7.97
CA VAL A 8 7.11 -1.29 -7.48
C VAL A 8 7.54 -0.75 -6.12
N ALA A 9 7.67 0.56 -5.97
CA ALA A 9 8.07 1.17 -4.69
C ALA A 9 7.08 0.83 -3.56
N LEU A 10 5.77 0.85 -3.84
CA LEU A 10 4.75 0.53 -2.85
C LEU A 10 4.84 -0.94 -2.40
N LYS A 11 4.94 -1.87 -3.35
CA LYS A 11 5.11 -3.31 -3.05
C LYS A 11 6.37 -3.57 -2.22
N GLN A 12 7.49 -2.95 -2.59
CA GLN A 12 8.75 -3.09 -1.86
C GLN A 12 8.68 -2.47 -0.45
N GLY A 13 7.97 -1.35 -0.29
CA GLY A 13 7.71 -0.74 1.01
C GLY A 13 6.90 -1.65 1.92
N VAL A 14 5.79 -2.20 1.41
CA VAL A 14 4.92 -3.15 2.14
C VAL A 14 5.67 -4.44 2.48
N GLY A 15 6.49 -4.97 1.57
CA GLY A 15 7.30 -6.16 1.79
C GLY A 15 8.34 -6.02 2.91
N ARG A 16 8.62 -4.81 3.40
CA ARG A 16 9.45 -4.62 4.60
C ARG A 16 8.74 -5.03 5.89
N LEU A 17 7.41 -5.02 5.91
CA LEU A 17 6.60 -5.44 7.05
C LEU A 17 6.50 -6.97 7.16
N ILE A 18 6.46 -7.67 6.02
CA ILE A 18 6.27 -9.13 5.97
C ILE A 18 7.64 -9.81 5.78
N ARG A 19 8.33 -10.13 6.88
CA ARG A 19 9.61 -10.85 6.87
C ARG A 19 9.53 -12.26 7.43
N SER A 20 8.56 -12.54 8.30
CA SER A 20 8.27 -13.85 8.87
C SER A 20 6.77 -14.09 8.97
N GLU A 21 6.35 -15.35 9.12
CA GLU A 21 4.94 -15.75 9.25
C GLU A 21 4.24 -15.20 10.50
N CYS A 22 5.03 -14.82 11.51
CA CYS A 22 4.54 -14.28 12.78
C CYS A 22 4.58 -12.75 12.85
N ASP A 23 4.98 -12.07 11.76
CA ASP A 23 5.08 -10.61 11.77
C ASP A 23 3.71 -9.96 11.84
N VAL A 24 3.56 -9.02 12.77
CA VAL A 24 2.36 -8.20 12.93
C VAL A 24 2.74 -6.73 12.86
N GLY A 25 1.90 -5.93 12.21
CA GLY A 25 2.07 -4.48 12.18
C GLY A 25 1.13 -3.83 11.18
N ALA A 26 1.41 -2.57 10.87
CA ALA A 26 0.60 -1.77 9.97
C ALA A 26 1.48 -1.01 8.98
N VAL A 27 0.98 -0.82 7.76
CA VAL A 27 1.57 0.06 6.76
C VAL A 27 0.75 1.35 6.70
N ALA A 28 1.34 2.46 7.11
CA ALA A 28 0.75 3.78 6.96
C ALA A 28 1.18 4.39 5.62
N ILE A 29 0.22 4.74 4.76
CA ILE A 29 0.50 5.41 3.49
C ILE A 29 -0.05 6.83 3.52
N CYS A 30 0.84 7.82 3.58
CA CYS A 30 0.49 9.24 3.69
C CYS A 30 0.32 9.89 2.31
N ASP A 31 -0.38 9.24 1.38
CA ASP A 31 -0.63 9.75 0.03
C ASP A 31 -2.11 9.66 -0.34
N ARG A 32 -2.81 10.80 -0.28
CA ARG A 32 -4.24 10.93 -0.59
C ARG A 32 -4.58 10.55 -2.04
N ARG A 33 -3.58 10.48 -2.94
CA ARG A 33 -3.80 10.07 -4.33
C ARG A 33 -4.25 8.63 -4.47
N LEU A 34 -3.92 7.77 -3.51
CA LEU A 34 -4.42 6.39 -3.48
C LEU A 34 -5.94 6.29 -3.31
N LEU A 35 -6.58 7.33 -2.77
CA LEU A 35 -8.03 7.38 -2.57
C LEU A 35 -8.73 8.23 -3.63
N THR A 36 -8.04 9.23 -4.18
CA THR A 36 -8.65 10.27 -5.03
C THR A 36 -8.41 10.06 -6.53
N ARG A 37 -7.47 9.20 -6.93
CA ARG A 37 -7.14 8.95 -8.33
C ARG A 37 -7.56 7.55 -8.74
N GLY A 38 -8.04 7.39 -9.98
CA GLY A 38 -8.50 6.10 -10.50
C GLY A 38 -7.46 4.98 -10.48
N TYR A 39 -6.17 5.31 -10.59
CA TYR A 39 -5.08 4.33 -10.47
C TYR A 39 -4.83 3.85 -9.03
N GLY A 40 -5.40 4.51 -8.02
CA GLY A 40 -5.16 4.20 -6.61
C GLY A 40 -5.62 2.78 -6.26
N GLU A 41 -6.80 2.39 -6.75
CA GLU A 41 -7.31 1.03 -6.56
C GLU A 41 -6.44 -0.03 -7.23
N GLU A 42 -5.89 0.25 -8.42
CA GLU A 42 -4.98 -0.65 -9.12
C GLU A 42 -3.65 -0.84 -8.36
N LEU A 43 -3.12 0.24 -7.76
CA LEU A 43 -1.93 0.14 -6.92
C LEU A 43 -2.19 -0.71 -5.67
N LEU A 44 -3.36 -0.54 -5.06
CA LEU A 44 -3.75 -1.23 -3.84
C LEU A 44 -4.11 -2.70 -4.08
N SER A 45 -4.72 -3.03 -5.22
CA SER A 45 -5.05 -4.42 -5.60
C SER A 45 -3.80 -5.27 -5.84
N GLY A 46 -2.66 -4.63 -6.15
CA GLY A 46 -1.37 -5.29 -6.29
C GLY A 46 -0.68 -5.65 -4.97
N LEU A 47 -1.26 -5.31 -3.82
CA LEU A 47 -0.69 -5.59 -2.49
C LEU A 47 -1.23 -6.92 -1.92
N PRO A 48 -0.49 -7.55 -0.98
CA PRO A 48 -1.01 -8.68 -0.21
C PRO A 48 -2.36 -8.36 0.45
N PRO A 49 -3.22 -9.37 0.69
CA PRO A 49 -4.49 -9.17 1.38
C PRO A 49 -4.22 -8.61 2.79
N MET A 50 -4.75 -7.42 3.04
CA MET A 50 -4.58 -6.69 4.30
C MET A 50 -5.88 -5.97 4.64
N GLN A 51 -6.20 -5.88 5.93
CA GLN A 51 -7.31 -5.03 6.37
C GLN A 51 -6.97 -3.57 6.08
N ARG A 52 -7.82 -2.89 5.31
CA ARG A 52 -7.66 -1.48 5.00
C ARG A 52 -8.37 -0.64 6.06
N VAL A 53 -7.61 0.20 6.74
CA VAL A 53 -8.15 1.18 7.71
C VAL A 53 -7.92 2.56 7.16
N GLN A 54 -8.97 3.38 7.17
CA GLN A 54 -8.89 4.79 6.81
C GLN A 54 -8.98 5.61 8.09
N SER A 55 -8.09 6.57 8.26
CA SER A 55 -8.25 7.57 9.31
C SER A 55 -9.51 8.37 9.02
N ARG A 56 -10.44 8.40 9.97
CA ARG A 56 -11.51 9.40 9.97
C ARG A 56 -10.84 10.73 10.31
N GLU A 57 -10.97 11.71 9.42
CA GLU A 57 -10.70 13.11 9.76
C GLU A 57 -11.71 13.60 10.81
#